data_AF-A0A7X7H5S2-F1
#
_entry.id   AF-A0A7X7H5S2-F1
#
_cell.length_a   1.000
_cell.length_b   1.000
_cell.length_c   1.000
_cell.angle_alpha   90.00
_cell.angle_beta   90.00
_cell.angle_gamma   90.00
#
_symmetry.space_group_name_H-M   'P 1'
#
loop_
_entity.id
_entity.type
_entity.pdbx_description
1 polymer ?
#
loop_
_entity_poly.entity_id
_entity_poly.type
_entity_poly.pdbx_seq_one_letter_code
_entity_poly.pdbx_strand_id
1 'polypeptide(L)'
;SGYKTNNAYHQKIETDKQSYNFGVLPLVNKIDKKANHSFIHLADTEIFNTENHEDWIGNIKNYAATENAAFIMHTGDLCYENGLREHIKLMNTENMDCPVFYGIGNHDLVKGDYGEQLYESIYGPVFYSFDVGNVHYVMTPMLSGDYKPSYTKQDVYKWLKNDLALVEKGKSVIVFSHDLLTNTDQFKYGDETEYVNLNDYNLKAWIYGHWHNNIVKKQGDVYTICTSTPDKEGIDHSAANFRVIKVDGKGEIKSHLQYPKDDLGKTHKGGRKIEITVPIDRLPYFEKLNK
;
A
#
# COMPACT_ATOMS: atom_id res chain seq x y z
N SER A 1 12.94 1.16 -12.41
CA SER A 1 13.30 2.06 -11.30
C SER A 1 13.91 3.36 -11.79
N GLY A 2 13.88 4.42 -10.97
CA GLY A 2 14.57 5.69 -11.26
C GLY A 2 13.79 6.69 -12.12
N TYR A 3 12.51 6.42 -12.38
CA TYR A 3 11.61 7.29 -13.13
C TYR A 3 10.24 7.35 -12.47
N LYS A 4 9.51 8.43 -12.71
CA LYS A 4 8.09 8.61 -12.40
C LYS A 4 7.32 9.02 -13.65
N THR A 5 6.03 8.73 -13.69
CA THR A 5 5.13 9.38 -14.65
C THR A 5 4.60 10.68 -14.03
N ASN A 6 3.89 11.51 -14.81
CA ASN A 6 3.29 12.72 -14.25
C ASN A 6 2.11 12.37 -13.33
N ASN A 7 1.01 11.85 -13.89
CA ASN A 7 -0.16 11.48 -13.10
C ASN A 7 -0.85 10.18 -13.52
N ALA A 8 -0.28 9.44 -14.47
CA ALA A 8 -0.80 8.14 -14.89
C ALA A 8 0.35 7.13 -15.00
N TYR A 9 0.42 6.18 -14.07
CA TYR A 9 1.37 5.05 -14.12
C TYR A 9 0.86 3.89 -14.99
N HIS A 10 -0.31 4.04 -15.61
CA HIS A 10 -0.95 3.07 -16.48
C HIS A 10 -1.47 3.75 -17.76
N GLN A 11 -1.71 2.95 -18.79
CA GLN A 11 -2.51 3.36 -19.95
C GLN A 11 -3.49 2.24 -20.27
N LYS A 12 -4.75 2.59 -20.50
CA LYS A 12 -5.77 1.64 -20.94
C LYS A 12 -5.42 1.15 -22.34
N ILE A 13 -5.56 -0.15 -22.55
CA ILE A 13 -5.40 -0.76 -23.87
C ILE A 13 -6.68 -0.49 -24.68
N GLU A 14 -6.50 0.10 -25.86
CA GLU A 14 -7.50 0.39 -26.88
C GLU A 14 -7.34 -0.60 -28.04
N THR A 15 -8.45 -1.12 -28.55
CA THR A 15 -8.48 -2.21 -29.55
C THR A 15 -7.94 -1.80 -30.92
N ASP A 16 -7.98 -0.52 -31.23
CA ASP A 16 -7.56 0.12 -32.47
C ASP A 16 -6.15 0.72 -32.40
N LYS A 17 -5.49 0.63 -31.25
CA LYS A 17 -4.16 1.22 -31.02
C LYS A 17 -3.07 0.15 -30.93
N GLN A 18 -2.12 0.21 -31.86
CA GLN A 18 -1.02 -0.76 -31.97
C GLN A 18 0.22 -0.39 -31.15
N SER A 19 0.35 0.86 -30.69
CA SER A 19 1.53 1.35 -29.98
C SER A 19 1.18 2.35 -28.89
N TYR A 20 1.88 2.27 -27.76
CA TYR A 20 1.69 3.13 -26.59
C TYR A 20 3.01 3.84 -26.26
N ASN A 21 2.94 5.15 -26.00
CA ASN A 21 4.08 5.96 -25.59
C ASN A 21 3.89 6.37 -24.13
N PHE A 22 4.86 6.03 -23.28
CA PHE A 22 4.84 6.38 -21.86
C PHE A 22 5.87 7.48 -21.58
N GLY A 23 5.37 8.69 -21.32
CA GLY A 23 6.21 9.79 -20.87
C GLY A 23 6.70 9.54 -19.44
N VAL A 24 8.01 9.57 -19.23
CA VAL A 24 8.62 9.37 -17.92
C VAL A 24 9.57 10.53 -17.59
N LEU A 25 9.63 10.85 -16.30
CA LEU A 25 10.51 11.86 -15.72
C LEU A 25 11.51 11.16 -14.78
N PRO A 26 12.78 11.57 -14.74
CA PRO A 26 13.74 11.01 -13.79
C PRO A 26 13.28 11.22 -12.33
N LEU A 27 13.41 10.17 -11.52
CA LEU A 27 13.20 10.23 -10.08
C LEU A 27 14.54 10.53 -9.40
N VAL A 28 14.87 11.81 -9.27
CA VAL A 28 16.18 12.28 -8.82
C VAL A 28 16.31 12.17 -7.30
N ASN A 29 17.46 11.66 -6.82
CA ASN A 29 17.85 11.60 -5.40
C ASN A 29 16.94 10.78 -4.45
N LYS A 30 16.01 9.97 -4.96
CA LYS A 30 15.15 9.12 -4.11
C LYS A 30 15.61 7.66 -3.97
N ILE A 31 16.53 7.21 -4.84
CA ILE A 31 17.14 5.88 -4.79
C ILE A 31 18.66 6.09 -4.85
N ASP A 32 19.39 5.54 -3.89
CA ASP A 32 20.84 5.71 -3.84
C ASP A 32 21.59 4.74 -4.76
N LYS A 33 22.92 4.92 -4.89
CA LYS A 33 23.78 4.08 -5.74
C LYS A 33 23.84 2.61 -5.31
N LYS A 34 23.44 2.29 -4.08
CA LYS A 34 23.33 0.93 -3.54
C LYS A 34 21.90 0.40 -3.63
N ALA A 35 21.02 1.06 -4.37
CA ALA A 35 19.60 0.75 -4.48
C ALA A 35 18.80 0.89 -3.17
N ASN A 36 19.37 1.54 -2.14
CA ASN A 36 18.63 1.84 -0.93
C ASN A 36 17.58 2.92 -1.23
N HIS A 37 16.42 2.78 -0.61
CA HIS A 37 15.32 3.72 -0.76
C HIS A 37 14.38 3.63 0.45
N SER A 38 13.42 4.54 0.53
CA SER A 38 12.34 4.46 1.51
C SER A 38 11.01 4.84 0.88
N PHE A 39 9.92 4.38 1.45
CA PHE A 39 8.58 4.75 1.03
C PHE A 39 7.68 4.97 2.25
N ILE A 40 6.61 5.73 2.02
CA ILE A 40 5.55 5.95 3.01
C ILE A 40 4.42 4.97 2.72
N HIS A 41 3.88 4.33 3.75
CA HIS A 41 2.71 3.47 3.68
C HIS A 41 1.55 4.11 4.45
N LEU A 42 0.40 4.17 3.79
CA LEU A 42 -0.87 4.68 4.28
C LEU A 42 -1.96 3.64 4.05
N ALA A 43 -3.03 3.70 4.83
CA ALA A 43 -4.23 2.90 4.67
C ALA A 43 -5.41 3.62 5.33
N ASP A 44 -6.63 3.21 4.99
CA ASP A 44 -7.83 3.46 5.79
C ASP A 44 -8.06 4.96 6.11
N THR A 45 -7.77 5.84 5.14
CA THR A 45 -7.99 7.29 5.30
C THR A 45 -9.47 7.62 5.45
N GLU A 46 -10.31 6.89 4.72
CA GLU A 46 -11.77 6.98 4.79
C GLU A 46 -12.35 8.40 4.80
N ILE A 47 -11.89 9.21 3.85
CA ILE A 47 -12.33 10.59 3.73
C ILE A 47 -13.60 10.71 2.88
N PHE A 48 -14.34 11.80 3.06
CA PHE A 48 -15.56 12.09 2.29
C PHE A 48 -15.49 13.43 1.54
N ASN A 49 -14.52 14.29 1.84
CA ASN A 49 -14.35 15.61 1.25
C ASN A 49 -12.87 16.03 1.26
N THR A 50 -12.58 17.29 0.96
CA THR A 50 -11.22 17.86 0.97
C THR A 50 -10.97 18.83 2.13
N GLU A 51 -11.94 19.00 3.03
CA GLU A 51 -11.89 19.96 4.13
C GLU A 51 -11.22 19.36 5.37
N ASN A 52 -10.37 20.14 6.05
CA ASN A 52 -9.70 19.75 7.30
C ASN A 52 -8.76 18.53 7.15
N HIS A 53 -8.13 18.41 5.98
CA HIS A 53 -7.14 17.37 5.68
C HIS A 53 -5.73 17.93 5.44
N GLU A 54 -5.57 19.25 5.51
CA GLU A 54 -4.34 19.99 5.20
C GLU A 54 -3.17 19.56 6.07
N ASP A 55 -3.42 19.30 7.36
CA ASP A 55 -2.37 18.99 8.33
C ASP A 55 -1.71 17.64 8.05
N TRP A 56 -2.48 16.56 7.92
CA TRP A 56 -1.93 15.23 7.73
C TRP A 56 -1.34 15.06 6.32
N ILE A 57 -2.02 15.61 5.30
CA ILE A 57 -1.52 15.67 3.91
C ILE A 57 -0.22 16.46 3.82
N GLY A 58 -0.18 17.64 4.45
CA GLY A 58 0.99 18.50 4.51
C GLY A 58 2.17 17.83 5.20
N ASN A 59 1.92 17.12 6.31
CA ASN A 59 2.94 16.35 7.01
C ASN A 59 3.55 15.24 6.14
N ILE A 60 2.71 14.48 5.43
CA ILE A 60 3.17 13.42 4.51
C ILE A 60 3.98 14.01 3.37
N LYS A 61 3.46 15.07 2.72
CA LYS A 61 4.14 15.77 1.63
C LYS A 61 5.51 16.29 2.06
N ASN A 62 5.55 16.96 3.21
CA ASN A 62 6.79 17.50 3.76
C ASN A 62 7.77 16.38 4.07
N TYR A 63 7.33 15.29 4.71
CA TYR A 63 8.20 14.16 5.00
C TYR A 63 8.73 13.50 3.72
N ALA A 64 7.88 13.26 2.73
CA ALA A 64 8.28 12.67 1.44
C ALA A 64 9.35 13.50 0.73
N ALA A 65 9.22 14.84 0.77
CA ALA A 65 10.20 15.76 0.24
C ALA A 65 11.51 15.77 1.05
N THR A 66 11.44 15.95 2.37
CA THR A 66 12.63 16.13 3.23
C THR A 66 13.43 14.85 3.42
N GLU A 67 12.75 13.71 3.52
CA GLU A 67 13.37 12.40 3.76
C GLU A 67 13.59 11.60 2.47
N ASN A 68 13.37 12.24 1.31
CA ASN A 68 13.55 11.64 -0.01
C ASN A 68 12.83 10.30 -0.19
N ALA A 69 11.54 10.24 0.18
CA ALA A 69 10.73 9.07 -0.11
C ALA A 69 10.68 8.79 -1.63
N ALA A 70 10.94 7.55 -2.01
CA ALA A 70 10.92 7.08 -3.39
C ALA A 70 9.50 6.96 -3.94
N PHE A 71 8.54 6.64 -3.09
CA PHE A 71 7.11 6.63 -3.42
C PHE A 71 6.27 6.66 -2.14
N ILE A 72 4.97 6.88 -2.33
CA ILE A 72 3.93 6.69 -1.33
C ILE A 72 3.02 5.56 -1.82
N MET A 73 2.64 4.65 -0.92
CA MET A 73 1.72 3.56 -1.19
C MET A 73 0.52 3.65 -0.24
N HIS A 74 -0.69 3.78 -0.78
CA HIS A 74 -1.94 3.73 -0.02
C HIS A 74 -2.66 2.39 -0.26
N THR A 75 -2.83 1.55 0.76
CA THR A 75 -3.33 0.17 0.59
C THR A 75 -4.86 0.02 0.63
N GLY A 76 -5.60 1.06 0.27
CA GLY A 76 -7.07 1.03 0.12
C GLY A 76 -7.86 1.59 1.30
N ASP A 77 -9.18 1.58 1.13
CA ASP A 77 -10.20 2.28 1.92
C ASP A 77 -9.99 3.80 1.90
N LEU A 78 -10.11 4.32 0.67
CA LEU A 78 -10.22 5.76 0.38
C LEU A 78 -11.63 6.23 0.75
N CYS A 79 -12.65 5.43 0.38
CA CYS A 79 -13.73 4.86 1.21
C CYS A 79 -15.07 4.70 0.50
N TYR A 80 -15.59 5.65 -0.25
CA TYR A 80 -16.82 5.43 -1.02
C TYR A 80 -16.77 6.33 -2.26
N GLU A 81 -17.86 6.45 -3.02
CA GLU A 81 -17.87 7.26 -4.25
C GLU A 81 -17.30 8.68 -4.06
N ASN A 82 -17.62 9.32 -2.92
CA ASN A 82 -17.07 10.64 -2.60
C ASN A 82 -15.58 10.56 -2.23
N GLY A 83 -15.18 9.66 -1.33
CA GLY A 83 -13.77 9.49 -0.95
C GLY A 83 -12.87 9.20 -2.15
N LEU A 84 -13.30 8.32 -3.05
CA LEU A 84 -12.60 8.02 -4.30
C LEU A 84 -12.41 9.27 -5.18
N ARG A 85 -13.41 10.15 -5.25
CA ARG A 85 -13.34 11.38 -6.08
C ARG A 85 -12.52 12.49 -5.42
N GLU A 86 -12.53 12.57 -4.11
CA GLU A 86 -11.92 13.67 -3.37
C GLU A 86 -10.46 13.37 -2.98
N HIS A 87 -10.13 12.14 -2.62
CA HIS A 87 -8.79 11.76 -2.17
C HIS A 87 -7.71 12.01 -3.23
N ILE A 88 -7.99 11.72 -4.50
CA ILE A 88 -7.05 11.99 -5.60
C ILE A 88 -6.70 13.48 -5.75
N LYS A 89 -7.58 14.39 -5.31
CA LYS A 89 -7.32 15.84 -5.36
C LYS A 89 -6.33 16.26 -4.26
N LEU A 90 -6.35 15.58 -3.13
CA LEU A 90 -5.46 15.84 -1.99
C LEU A 90 -4.07 15.23 -2.21
N MET A 91 -4.01 14.02 -2.75
CA MET A 91 -2.76 13.27 -2.87
C MET A 91 -2.65 12.56 -4.22
N ASN A 92 -1.63 12.92 -5.00
CA ASN A 92 -1.30 12.27 -6.27
C ASN A 92 0.17 12.53 -6.64
N THR A 93 0.63 11.95 -7.74
CA THR A 93 2.04 12.05 -8.16
C THR A 93 2.44 13.48 -8.55
N GLU A 94 1.50 14.29 -9.06
CA GLU A 94 1.73 15.70 -9.38
C GLU A 94 1.99 16.55 -8.13
N ASN A 95 1.36 16.25 -6.99
CA ASN A 95 1.39 17.11 -5.81
C ASN A 95 2.25 16.61 -4.63
N MET A 96 2.79 15.38 -4.68
CA MET A 96 3.58 14.75 -3.60
C MET A 96 5.09 14.67 -3.80
N ASP A 97 5.66 15.26 -4.87
CA ASP A 97 7.09 15.21 -5.23
C ASP A 97 7.63 13.80 -5.63
N CYS A 98 7.00 12.72 -5.17
CA CYS A 98 7.26 11.34 -5.56
C CYS A 98 6.02 10.65 -6.16
N PRO A 99 6.18 9.50 -6.86
CA PRO A 99 5.07 8.62 -7.22
C PRO A 99 4.14 8.31 -6.04
N VAL A 100 2.84 8.33 -6.31
CA VAL A 100 1.81 7.84 -5.40
C VAL A 100 1.10 6.67 -6.07
N PHE A 101 1.08 5.54 -5.37
CA PHE A 101 0.45 4.30 -5.79
C PHE A 101 -0.72 3.97 -4.86
N TYR A 102 -1.78 3.42 -5.44
CA TYR A 102 -3.02 3.14 -4.74
C TYR A 102 -3.42 1.67 -4.87
N GLY A 103 -3.94 1.14 -3.78
CA GLY A 103 -4.68 -0.10 -3.70
C GLY A 103 -6.17 0.16 -3.49
N ILE A 104 -6.98 -0.85 -3.78
CA ILE A 104 -8.43 -0.83 -3.54
C ILE A 104 -8.76 -1.57 -2.23
N GLY A 105 -9.55 -0.95 -1.36
CA GLY A 105 -10.10 -1.58 -0.16
C GLY A 105 -11.53 -2.11 -0.35
N ASN A 106 -12.12 -2.66 0.71
CA ASN A 106 -13.48 -3.22 0.63
C ASN A 106 -14.56 -2.14 0.50
N HIS A 107 -14.33 -0.94 1.05
CA HIS A 107 -15.29 0.16 0.96
C HIS A 107 -15.20 0.89 -0.39
N ASP A 108 -14.03 0.82 -1.04
CA ASP A 108 -13.81 1.37 -2.39
C ASP A 108 -14.51 0.60 -3.51
N LEU A 109 -14.98 -0.62 -3.23
CA LEU A 109 -15.85 -1.37 -4.13
C LEU A 109 -17.26 -0.79 -4.02
N VAL A 110 -17.68 -0.02 -5.02
CA VAL A 110 -18.92 0.79 -5.01
C VAL A 110 -19.90 0.37 -6.10
N LYS A 111 -21.08 1.00 -6.12
CA LYS A 111 -22.08 0.73 -7.16
C LYS A 111 -21.59 1.18 -8.54
N GLY A 112 -21.71 0.28 -9.52
CA GLY A 112 -21.39 0.52 -10.92
C GLY A 112 -21.75 -0.70 -11.77
N ASP A 113 -21.24 -0.78 -12.99
CA ASP A 113 -21.33 -1.99 -13.84
C ASP A 113 -20.62 -3.18 -13.18
N TYR A 114 -19.57 -2.89 -12.40
CA TYR A 114 -18.85 -3.79 -11.50
C TYR A 114 -18.20 -2.96 -10.36
N GLY A 115 -17.86 -3.62 -9.24
CA GLY A 115 -17.51 -2.95 -7.98
C GLY A 115 -16.35 -1.95 -8.06
N GLU A 116 -15.34 -2.25 -8.85
CA GLU A 116 -14.12 -1.47 -9.00
C GLU A 116 -14.19 -0.42 -10.12
N GLN A 117 -15.30 -0.29 -10.84
CA GLN A 117 -15.41 0.56 -12.03
C GLN A 117 -15.03 2.03 -11.76
N LEU A 118 -15.55 2.61 -10.66
CA LEU A 118 -15.25 3.99 -10.32
C LEU A 118 -13.78 4.15 -9.93
N TYR A 119 -13.24 3.22 -9.13
CA TYR A 119 -11.83 3.21 -8.76
C TYR A 119 -10.95 3.19 -10.00
N GLU A 120 -11.18 2.27 -10.94
CA GLU A 120 -10.37 2.13 -12.14
C GLU A 120 -10.39 3.38 -13.03
N SER A 121 -11.52 4.10 -13.06
CA SER A 121 -11.64 5.34 -13.82
C SER A 121 -10.80 6.50 -13.27
N ILE A 122 -10.37 6.44 -12.01
CA ILE A 122 -9.63 7.50 -11.31
C ILE A 122 -8.18 7.09 -11.05
N TYR A 123 -7.98 5.90 -10.50
CA TYR A 123 -6.70 5.42 -9.99
C TYR A 123 -6.00 4.43 -10.95
N GLY A 124 -6.76 3.80 -11.84
CA GLY A 124 -6.26 2.77 -12.75
C GLY A 124 -6.42 1.35 -12.20
N PRO A 125 -5.61 0.39 -12.68
CA PRO A 125 -5.82 -1.02 -12.40
C PRO A 125 -5.73 -1.32 -10.89
N VAL A 126 -6.57 -2.25 -10.43
CA VAL A 126 -6.64 -2.68 -9.03
C VAL A 126 -5.52 -3.65 -8.61
N PHE A 127 -4.83 -4.25 -9.57
CA PHE A 127 -3.61 -5.05 -9.35
C PHE A 127 -2.57 -4.74 -10.43
N TYR A 128 -1.34 -4.53 -9.98
CA TYR A 128 -0.22 -4.11 -10.81
C TYR A 128 1.09 -4.34 -10.06
N SER A 129 2.21 -4.22 -10.76
CA SER A 129 3.54 -4.34 -10.19
C SER A 129 4.47 -3.25 -10.71
N PHE A 130 5.54 -2.98 -9.97
CA PHE A 130 6.58 -2.03 -10.36
C PHE A 130 7.89 -2.30 -9.63
N ASP A 131 9.00 -1.75 -10.15
CA ASP A 131 10.33 -1.97 -9.61
C ASP A 131 10.96 -0.71 -9.02
N VAL A 132 11.47 -0.81 -7.79
CA VAL A 132 12.30 0.24 -7.15
C VAL A 132 13.58 -0.39 -6.60
N GLY A 133 14.73 0.08 -7.09
CA GLY A 133 16.01 -0.52 -6.75
C GLY A 133 16.08 -1.98 -7.20
N ASN A 134 16.42 -2.87 -6.26
CA ASN A 134 16.48 -4.32 -6.49
C ASN A 134 15.25 -5.07 -5.93
N VAL A 135 14.12 -4.37 -5.83
CA VAL A 135 12.89 -4.92 -5.26
C VAL A 135 11.75 -4.78 -6.26
N HIS A 136 11.01 -5.88 -6.41
CA HIS A 136 9.77 -5.97 -7.16
C HIS A 136 8.59 -5.81 -6.20
N TYR A 137 7.76 -4.81 -6.47
CA TYR A 137 6.60 -4.47 -5.67
C TYR A 137 5.34 -4.89 -6.39
N VAL A 138 4.42 -5.52 -5.67
CA VAL A 138 3.16 -6.04 -6.18
C VAL A 138 2.02 -5.44 -5.39
N MET A 139 0.97 -4.95 -6.05
CA MET A 139 -0.31 -4.66 -5.42
C MET A 139 -1.33 -5.73 -5.82
N THR A 140 -1.91 -6.43 -4.84
CA THR A 140 -3.06 -7.33 -5.04
C THR A 140 -4.34 -6.68 -4.53
N PRO A 141 -5.51 -6.89 -5.14
CA PRO A 141 -6.71 -6.15 -4.79
C PRO A 141 -7.45 -6.81 -3.61
N MET A 142 -8.35 -6.06 -2.95
CA MET A 142 -9.31 -6.65 -2.02
C MET A 142 -10.27 -7.59 -2.78
N LEU A 143 -10.46 -8.83 -2.32
CA LEU A 143 -11.22 -9.85 -3.08
C LEU A 143 -12.75 -9.72 -2.94
N SER A 144 -13.21 -8.98 -1.94
CA SER A 144 -14.64 -8.77 -1.66
C SER A 144 -14.83 -7.50 -0.84
N GLY A 145 -15.96 -6.84 -1.02
CA GLY A 145 -16.33 -5.66 -0.23
C GLY A 145 -17.80 -5.32 -0.37
N ASP A 146 -18.13 -4.04 -0.24
CA ASP A 146 -19.53 -3.58 -0.22
C ASP A 146 -20.26 -3.85 -1.55
N TYR A 147 -19.51 -3.87 -2.65
CA TYR A 147 -19.98 -4.34 -3.95
C TYR A 147 -19.06 -5.43 -4.51
N LYS A 148 -19.61 -6.28 -5.38
CA LYS A 148 -18.88 -7.41 -5.94
C LYS A 148 -17.90 -6.94 -7.04
N PRO A 149 -16.60 -7.29 -6.97
CA PRO A 149 -15.68 -7.00 -8.04
C PRO A 149 -15.93 -7.86 -9.29
N SER A 150 -15.45 -7.41 -10.45
CA SER A 150 -15.51 -8.22 -11.68
C SER A 150 -14.44 -9.32 -11.71
N TYR A 151 -13.28 -9.06 -11.10
CA TYR A 151 -12.18 -10.02 -11.00
C TYR A 151 -12.46 -11.12 -9.97
N THR A 152 -11.90 -12.30 -10.22
CA THR A 152 -11.87 -13.40 -9.25
C THR A 152 -10.47 -13.55 -8.66
N LYS A 153 -10.36 -14.26 -7.52
CA LYS A 153 -9.05 -14.65 -6.96
C LYS A 153 -8.19 -15.42 -7.97
N GLN A 154 -8.83 -16.19 -8.85
CA GLN A 154 -8.16 -16.94 -9.92
C GLN A 154 -7.56 -16.03 -10.99
N ASP A 155 -8.23 -14.93 -11.34
CA ASP A 155 -7.69 -13.94 -12.28
C ASP A 155 -6.44 -13.27 -11.71
N VAL A 156 -6.51 -12.85 -10.44
CA VAL A 156 -5.37 -12.24 -9.72
C VAL A 156 -4.22 -13.24 -9.59
N TYR A 157 -4.50 -14.50 -9.25
CA TYR A 157 -3.48 -15.57 -9.20
C TYR A 157 -2.77 -15.74 -10.56
N LYS A 158 -3.53 -15.86 -11.66
CA LYS A 158 -2.95 -16.06 -13.00
C LYS A 158 -2.07 -14.87 -13.40
N TRP A 159 -2.53 -13.66 -13.12
CA TRP A 159 -1.74 -12.45 -13.34
C TRP A 159 -0.45 -12.48 -12.51
N LEU A 160 -0.56 -12.71 -11.20
CA LEU A 160 0.58 -12.71 -10.27
C LEU A 160 1.61 -13.78 -10.63
N LYS A 161 1.17 -14.96 -11.05
CA LYS A 161 2.05 -16.03 -11.54
C LYS A 161 2.84 -15.59 -12.77
N ASN A 162 2.20 -14.91 -13.72
CA ASN A 162 2.85 -14.45 -14.94
C ASN A 162 3.81 -13.29 -14.65
N ASP A 163 3.42 -12.37 -13.77
CA ASP A 163 4.23 -11.24 -13.32
C ASP A 163 5.53 -11.75 -12.65
N LEU A 164 5.40 -12.65 -11.68
CA LEU A 164 6.55 -13.23 -10.98
C LEU A 164 7.42 -14.13 -11.86
N ALA A 165 6.90 -14.69 -12.95
CA ALA A 165 7.71 -15.43 -13.92
C ALA A 165 8.70 -14.54 -14.68
N LEU A 166 8.45 -13.22 -14.74
CA LEU A 166 9.34 -12.22 -15.34
C LEU A 166 10.32 -11.62 -14.33
N VAL A 167 10.17 -11.93 -13.05
CA VAL A 167 11.04 -11.43 -11.98
C VAL A 167 12.35 -12.23 -11.97
N GLU A 168 13.47 -11.52 -12.01
CA GLU A 168 14.80 -12.13 -11.94
C GLU A 168 14.95 -12.97 -10.65
N LYS A 169 15.51 -14.16 -10.79
CA LYS A 169 15.68 -15.09 -9.67
C LYS A 169 16.48 -14.43 -8.54
N GLY A 170 15.90 -14.41 -7.34
CA GLY A 170 16.52 -13.85 -6.13
C GLY A 170 16.28 -12.36 -5.92
N LYS A 171 15.69 -11.65 -6.90
CA LYS A 171 15.17 -10.28 -6.67
C LYS A 171 14.14 -10.32 -5.55
N SER A 172 14.19 -9.36 -4.64
CA SER A 172 13.28 -9.33 -3.50
C SER A 172 11.88 -8.94 -3.93
N VAL A 173 10.87 -9.54 -3.29
CA VAL A 173 9.46 -9.23 -3.53
C VAL A 173 8.85 -8.62 -2.28
N ILE A 174 8.08 -7.54 -2.44
CA ILE A 174 7.22 -6.97 -1.41
C ILE A 174 5.81 -6.88 -1.99
N VAL A 175 4.83 -7.43 -1.26
CA VAL A 175 3.44 -7.42 -1.66
C VAL A 175 2.65 -6.45 -0.79
N PHE A 176 1.83 -5.64 -1.44
CA PHE A 176 0.82 -4.79 -0.86
C PHE A 176 -0.57 -5.42 -1.10
N SER A 177 -1.43 -5.33 -0.11
CA SER A 177 -2.83 -5.75 -0.17
C SER A 177 -3.63 -4.89 0.79
N HIS A 178 -4.95 -4.84 0.64
CA HIS A 178 -5.76 -4.22 1.67
C HIS A 178 -5.84 -5.08 2.94
N ASP A 179 -6.03 -6.39 2.78
CA ASP A 179 -6.14 -7.34 3.89
C ASP A 179 -4.92 -8.29 4.00
N LEU A 180 -4.80 -8.93 5.16
CA LEU A 180 -3.77 -9.92 5.46
C LEU A 180 -4.06 -11.25 4.73
N LEU A 181 -3.08 -11.75 3.97
CA LEU A 181 -3.23 -13.03 3.27
C LEU A 181 -3.40 -14.23 4.21
N THR A 182 -2.59 -14.28 5.26
CA THR A 182 -2.49 -15.44 6.15
C THR A 182 -1.93 -15.06 7.52
N ASN A 183 -2.34 -15.80 8.55
CA ASN A 183 -1.77 -15.74 9.89
C ASN A 183 -0.65 -16.78 10.13
N THR A 184 -0.27 -17.56 9.12
CA THR A 184 0.78 -18.59 9.18
C THR A 184 2.04 -18.15 8.43
N ASP A 185 3.09 -18.96 8.42
CA ASP A 185 4.29 -18.71 7.60
C ASP A 185 4.15 -19.11 6.10
N GLN A 186 2.96 -19.56 5.69
CA GLN A 186 2.66 -20.04 4.33
C GLN A 186 1.96 -18.96 3.50
N PHE A 187 2.71 -18.22 2.69
CA PHE A 187 2.20 -17.16 1.82
C PHE A 187 1.81 -17.72 0.44
N LYS A 188 0.73 -18.52 0.43
CA LYS A 188 0.18 -19.11 -0.80
C LYS A 188 -0.95 -18.25 -1.34
N TYR A 189 -0.77 -17.69 -2.54
CA TYR A 189 -1.81 -16.91 -3.22
C TYR A 189 -2.42 -17.73 -4.36
N GLY A 190 -3.71 -18.03 -4.24
CA GLY A 190 -4.47 -18.88 -5.17
C GLY A 190 -5.54 -19.68 -4.45
N ASP A 191 -5.91 -20.82 -5.01
CA ASP A 191 -6.78 -21.82 -4.38
C ASP A 191 -5.99 -23.05 -3.93
N GLU A 192 -6.69 -24.12 -3.54
CA GLU A 192 -6.10 -25.34 -3.00
C GLU A 192 -5.28 -26.13 -4.05
N THR A 193 -5.60 -26.00 -5.34
CA THR A 193 -4.99 -26.75 -6.44
C THR A 193 -4.00 -25.93 -7.26
N GLU A 194 -4.28 -24.64 -7.45
CA GLU A 194 -3.51 -23.72 -8.26
C GLU A 194 -3.18 -22.48 -7.42
N TYR A 195 -1.91 -22.39 -7.03
CA TYR A 195 -1.41 -21.27 -6.24
C TYR A 195 0.03 -20.92 -6.59
N VAL A 196 0.42 -19.68 -6.29
CA VAL A 196 1.81 -19.26 -6.20
C VAL A 196 2.22 -19.32 -4.74
N ASN A 197 3.30 -20.03 -4.44
CA ASN A 197 3.94 -19.97 -3.14
C ASN A 197 4.91 -18.80 -3.11
N LEU A 198 4.51 -17.66 -2.52
CA LEU A 198 5.32 -16.44 -2.52
C LEU A 198 6.59 -16.60 -1.68
N ASN A 199 6.63 -17.53 -0.74
CA ASN A 199 7.85 -17.86 0.00
C ASN A 199 9.02 -18.26 -0.94
N ASP A 200 8.72 -18.80 -2.12
CA ASP A 200 9.74 -19.21 -3.09
C ASP A 200 10.33 -18.04 -3.91
N TYR A 201 9.77 -16.83 -3.77
CA TYR A 201 10.13 -15.63 -4.54
C TYR A 201 10.88 -14.57 -3.72
N ASN A 202 11.62 -14.98 -2.68
CA ASN A 202 12.34 -14.05 -1.80
C ASN A 202 11.42 -12.94 -1.25
N LEU A 203 10.21 -13.33 -0.82
CA LEU A 203 9.23 -12.43 -0.22
C LEU A 203 9.77 -11.83 1.08
N LYS A 204 9.83 -10.50 1.15
CA LYS A 204 10.32 -9.75 2.31
C LYS A 204 9.18 -9.27 3.20
N ALA A 205 8.07 -8.84 2.60
CA ALA A 205 6.91 -8.40 3.36
C ALA A 205 5.58 -8.53 2.63
N TRP A 206 4.53 -8.69 3.44
CA TRP A 206 3.12 -8.46 3.11
C TRP A 206 2.63 -7.24 3.90
N ILE A 207 2.35 -6.14 3.22
CA ILE A 207 2.02 -4.86 3.82
C ILE A 207 0.56 -4.55 3.54
N TYR A 208 -0.21 -4.23 4.58
CA TYR A 208 -1.67 -4.16 4.49
C TYR A 208 -2.32 -3.11 5.42
N GLY A 209 -3.61 -2.86 5.22
CA GLY A 209 -4.45 -1.95 6.00
C GLY A 209 -5.59 -2.71 6.67
N HIS A 210 -6.83 -2.28 6.46
CA HIS A 210 -8.10 -2.93 6.82
C HIS A 210 -8.40 -3.01 8.31
N TRP A 211 -7.39 -3.22 9.16
CA TRP A 211 -7.59 -3.49 10.59
C TRP A 211 -7.42 -2.24 11.46
N HIS A 212 -7.09 -1.09 10.85
CA HIS A 212 -6.95 0.21 11.50
C HIS A 212 -6.01 0.19 12.72
N ASN A 213 -4.99 -0.66 12.68
CA ASN A 213 -4.04 -0.84 13.78
C ASN A 213 -2.60 -0.88 13.28
N ASN A 214 -1.66 -0.66 14.20
CA ASN A 214 -0.25 -0.66 13.91
C ASN A 214 0.42 -1.96 14.35
N ILE A 215 0.37 -2.97 13.47
CA ILE A 215 0.93 -4.29 13.74
C ILE A 215 2.17 -4.54 12.87
N VAL A 216 3.24 -5.04 13.48
CA VAL A 216 4.37 -5.64 12.75
C VAL A 216 4.61 -7.02 13.33
N LYS A 217 4.48 -8.05 12.51
CA LYS A 217 4.83 -9.43 12.87
C LYS A 217 5.87 -9.97 11.90
N LYS A 218 6.60 -10.99 12.34
CA LYS A 218 7.49 -11.78 11.49
C LYS A 218 6.95 -13.21 11.45
N GLN A 219 6.53 -13.66 10.28
CA GLN A 219 5.95 -14.97 9.98
C GLN A 219 6.97 -15.76 9.14
N GLY A 220 7.79 -16.59 9.80
CA GLY A 220 8.98 -17.16 9.18
C GLY A 220 9.99 -16.06 8.84
N ASP A 221 10.34 -15.93 7.57
CA ASP A 221 11.24 -14.88 7.08
C ASP A 221 10.50 -13.64 6.54
N VAL A 222 9.17 -13.66 6.50
CA VAL A 222 8.34 -12.59 5.93
C VAL A 222 7.81 -11.67 7.03
N TYR A 223 7.89 -10.36 6.83
CA TYR A 223 7.20 -9.41 7.70
C TYR A 223 5.74 -9.21 7.26
N THR A 224 4.80 -9.23 8.19
CA THR A 224 3.43 -8.74 7.96
C THR A 224 3.25 -7.42 8.69
N ILE A 225 2.84 -6.38 7.97
CA ILE A 225 2.85 -5.00 8.45
C ILE A 225 1.49 -4.36 8.20
N CYS A 226 0.75 -4.08 9.26
CA CYS A 226 -0.47 -3.28 9.24
C CYS A 226 -0.14 -1.83 9.63
N THR A 227 -0.78 -0.88 8.96
CA THR A 227 -0.68 0.55 9.27
C THR A 227 -2.06 1.08 9.54
N SER A 228 -2.20 1.83 10.63
CA SER A 228 -3.44 2.50 10.98
C SER A 228 -3.64 3.76 10.13
N THR A 229 -4.81 4.35 10.30
CA THR A 229 -5.26 5.55 9.62
C THR A 229 -4.42 6.79 9.99
N PRO A 230 -4.11 7.69 9.03
CA PRO A 230 -3.19 8.81 9.25
C PRO A 230 -3.83 10.08 9.83
N ASP A 231 -5.15 10.19 9.82
CA ASP A 231 -5.88 11.41 10.21
C ASP A 231 -6.60 11.30 11.57
N LYS A 232 -6.73 10.08 12.11
CA LYS A 232 -7.45 9.80 13.37
C LYS A 232 -6.74 8.74 14.23
N GLU A 233 -7.25 8.51 15.44
CA GLU A 233 -6.70 7.47 16.34
C GLU A 233 -7.04 6.07 15.83
N GLY A 234 -6.09 5.15 15.93
CA GLY A 234 -6.29 3.76 15.56
C GLY A 234 -7.17 3.00 16.54
N ILE A 235 -7.72 1.85 16.10
CA ILE A 235 -8.50 0.95 16.98
C ILE A 235 -7.63 0.42 18.14
N ASP A 236 -6.31 0.38 17.94
CA ASP A 236 -5.31 0.04 18.95
C ASP A 236 -4.96 1.19 19.92
N HIS A 237 -5.72 2.29 19.90
CA HIS A 237 -5.48 3.51 20.66
C HIS A 237 -4.16 4.22 20.32
N SER A 238 -3.58 3.95 19.15
CA SER A 238 -2.43 4.71 18.66
C SER A 238 -2.86 6.10 18.19
N ALA A 239 -2.04 7.11 18.48
CA ALA A 239 -2.24 8.46 17.92
C ALA A 239 -2.09 8.43 16.39
N ALA A 240 -2.75 9.35 15.69
CA ALA A 240 -2.63 9.53 14.23
C ALA A 240 -1.16 9.51 13.77
N ASN A 241 -0.86 8.70 12.76
CA ASN A 241 0.50 8.41 12.30
C ASN A 241 0.49 7.87 10.88
N PHE A 242 1.63 7.93 10.20
CA PHE A 242 1.86 7.16 8.98
C PHE A 242 3.10 6.28 9.13
N ARG A 243 3.18 5.21 8.35
CA ARG A 243 4.32 4.29 8.42
C ARG A 243 5.36 4.64 7.38
N VAL A 244 6.62 4.55 7.78
CA VAL A 244 7.76 4.70 6.87
C VAL A 244 8.53 3.39 6.83
N ILE A 245 8.85 2.94 5.63
CA ILE A 245 9.59 1.71 5.39
C ILE A 245 10.86 2.05 4.62
N LYS A 246 12.00 1.70 5.21
CA LYS A 246 13.32 1.80 4.59
C LYS A 246 13.71 0.43 4.05
N VAL A 247 14.20 0.40 2.82
CA VAL A 247 14.57 -0.82 2.10
C VAL A 247 16.02 -0.67 1.64
N ASP A 248 16.86 -1.63 1.98
CA ASP A 248 18.25 -1.64 1.53
C ASP A 248 18.42 -2.32 0.15
N GLY A 249 19.61 -2.26 -0.41
CA GLY A 249 19.93 -2.87 -1.72
C GLY A 249 19.73 -4.39 -1.80
N LYS A 250 19.52 -5.08 -0.67
CA LYS A 250 19.20 -6.52 -0.60
C LYS A 250 17.71 -6.78 -0.39
N GLY A 251 16.89 -5.73 -0.33
CA GLY A 251 15.46 -5.80 -0.06
C GLY A 251 15.11 -5.96 1.42
N GLU A 252 16.09 -5.90 2.33
CA GLU A 252 15.81 -5.99 3.76
C GLU A 252 15.13 -4.71 4.24
N ILE A 253 14.12 -4.87 5.10
CA ILE A 253 13.25 -3.77 5.49
C ILE A 253 13.46 -3.34 6.94
N LYS A 254 13.28 -2.05 7.19
CA LYS A 254 13.08 -1.47 8.52
C LYS A 254 11.85 -0.59 8.50
N SER A 255 11.00 -0.73 9.50
CA SER A 255 9.70 -0.06 9.59
C SER A 255 9.62 0.76 10.87
N HIS A 256 9.08 1.98 10.78
CA HIS A 256 8.77 2.82 11.94
C HIS A 256 7.52 3.64 11.70
N LEU A 257 6.86 4.05 12.79
CA LEU A 257 5.76 5.01 12.75
C LEU A 257 6.31 6.42 12.81
N GLN A 258 5.79 7.28 11.94
CA GLN A 258 6.05 8.70 11.93
C GLN A 258 4.78 9.43 12.38
N TYR A 259 4.94 10.27 13.39
CA TYR A 259 3.86 11.08 13.93
C TYR A 259 3.88 12.48 13.29
N PRO A 260 2.71 13.10 13.06
CA PRO A 260 2.61 14.49 12.64
C PRO A 260 3.44 15.40 13.55
N LYS A 261 4.13 16.37 12.95
CA LYS A 261 4.76 17.47 13.70
C LYS A 261 3.70 18.55 13.89
N ASP A 262 3.62 19.14 15.08
CA ASP A 262 2.83 20.35 15.29
C ASP A 262 3.49 21.55 14.58
N ASP A 263 2.75 22.67 14.47
CA ASP A 263 3.22 23.94 13.90
C ASP A 263 4.47 24.53 14.59
N LEU A 264 4.88 23.98 15.74
CA LEU A 264 6.06 24.36 16.50
C LEU A 264 7.23 23.38 16.31
N GLY A 265 7.11 22.42 15.38
CA GLY A 265 8.12 21.39 15.12
C GLY A 265 8.25 20.35 16.24
N LYS A 266 7.32 20.30 17.19
CA LYS A 266 7.27 19.30 18.25
C LYS A 266 6.37 18.16 17.80
N THR A 267 6.85 16.93 17.95
CA THR A 267 6.00 15.73 17.91
C THR A 267 4.92 15.85 18.98
N HIS A 268 3.67 15.50 18.67
CA HIS A 268 2.57 15.47 19.65
C HIS A 268 3.05 14.93 21.00
N LYS A 269 3.04 15.79 22.04
CA LYS A 269 3.43 15.43 23.42
C LYS A 269 2.43 14.48 24.12
N GLY A 270 1.52 13.85 23.37
CA GLY A 270 0.70 12.71 23.81
C GLY A 270 1.31 11.34 23.46
N GLY A 271 2.29 11.29 22.55
CA GLY A 271 2.99 10.06 22.18
C GLY A 271 3.93 9.60 23.30
N ARG A 272 3.40 8.92 24.32
CA ARG A 272 4.25 8.08 25.17
C ARG A 272 4.76 6.95 24.28
N LYS A 273 6.09 6.77 24.23
CA LYS A 273 6.67 5.53 23.73
C LYS A 273 6.26 4.43 24.71
N ILE A 274 5.15 3.75 24.43
CA ILE A 274 4.75 2.56 25.18
C ILE A 274 5.36 1.39 24.42
N GLU A 275 6.48 0.86 24.90
CA GLU A 275 6.93 -0.47 24.52
C GLU A 275 5.99 -1.47 25.19
N ILE A 276 4.91 -1.84 24.50
CA ILE A 276 4.06 -2.94 24.92
C ILE A 276 4.62 -4.21 24.30
N THR A 277 5.34 -5.00 25.10
CA THR A 277 5.55 -6.42 24.79
C THR A 277 4.22 -7.12 25.02
N VAL A 278 3.40 -7.31 23.98
CA VAL A 278 2.18 -8.12 24.06
C VAL A 278 2.59 -9.59 23.86
N PRO A 279 2.43 -10.45 24.87
CA PRO A 279 2.50 -11.89 24.68
C PRO A 279 1.41 -12.31 23.67
N ILE A 280 1.80 -13.05 22.62
CA ILE A 280 0.90 -13.48 21.52
C ILE A 280 -0.39 -14.16 22.01
N ASP A 281 -0.38 -14.72 23.22
CA ASP A 281 -1.48 -15.40 23.89
C ASP A 281 -2.53 -14.48 24.55
N ARG A 282 -2.38 -13.14 24.48
CA ARG A 282 -3.29 -12.18 25.14
C ARG A 282 -3.92 -11.13 24.24
N LEU A 283 -4.08 -11.38 22.93
CA LEU A 283 -5.02 -10.57 22.13
C LEU A 283 -6.45 -10.96 22.54
N PRO A 284 -7.25 -10.06 23.14
CA PRO A 284 -8.63 -10.35 23.42
C PRO A 284 -9.45 -10.23 22.13
N TYR A 285 -10.19 -11.30 21.81
CA TYR A 285 -11.49 -11.25 21.13
C TYR A 285 -11.50 -10.77 19.65
N PHE A 286 -11.22 -11.69 18.72
CA PHE A 286 -11.68 -11.59 17.31
C PHE A 286 -12.37 -12.87 16.82
N GLU A 287 -12.94 -13.67 17.72
CA GLU A 287 -13.98 -14.63 17.37
C GLU A 287 -15.35 -13.96 17.57
N LYS A 288 -15.89 -13.31 16.54
CA LYS A 288 -17.34 -13.09 16.26
C LYS A 288 -17.58 -11.98 15.24
N LEU A 289 -17.10 -12.14 14.01
CA LEU A 289 -17.74 -11.54 12.83
C LEU A 289 -17.67 -12.56 11.70
N ASN A 290 -18.49 -13.61 11.83
CA ASN A 290 -18.93 -14.48 10.75
C ASN A 290 -20.17 -15.23 11.28
N LYS A 291 -21.30 -14.54 11.22
CA LYS A 291 -22.64 -15.12 11.13
C LYS A 291 -23.38 -14.39 10.04
#